data_AF-A0AAJ2H195-F1
#
_entry.id   AF-A0AAJ2H195-F1
#
_cell.length_a   1.000
_cell.length_b   1.000
_cell.length_c   1.000
_cell.angle_alpha   90.00
_cell.angle_beta   90.00
_cell.angle_gamma   90.00
#
_symmetry.space_group_name_H-M   'P 1'
#
loop_
_entity.id
_entity.type
_entity.pdbx_description
1 polymer ?
#
loop_
_entity_poly.entity_id
_entity_poly.type
_entity_poly.pdbx_seq_one_letter_code
_entity_poly.pdbx_strand_id
1 'polypeptide(L)'
;MKTYAVLPWLAVMLALGGCATEAYRATESQCAPAAYAQYPIIQQTRMEMRTRTIQVPTGQTRCSSVVNGNRTDTVCQDILRTEYQQYPVYVTVDINEYGRDQVIAACARAQCVRTHGNPDCE
;
A
#
# COMPACT_ATOMS: atom_id res chain seq x y z
N MET A 1 -41.95 -9.43 -13.73
CA MET A 1 -40.90 -9.06 -12.75
C MET A 1 -39.91 -8.17 -13.46
N LYS A 2 -39.91 -6.87 -13.17
CA LYS A 2 -39.23 -5.81 -13.92
C LYS A 2 -37.99 -5.38 -13.12
N THR A 3 -36.82 -5.96 -13.41
CA THR A 3 -35.54 -5.69 -12.72
C THR A 3 -34.80 -4.45 -13.23
N TYR A 4 -35.43 -3.63 -14.08
CA TYR A 4 -34.78 -2.49 -14.75
C TYR A 4 -34.67 -1.22 -13.88
N ALA A 5 -35.31 -1.18 -12.70
CA ALA A 5 -35.29 0.00 -11.82
C ALA A 5 -34.08 0.06 -10.87
N VAL A 6 -33.32 -1.03 -10.72
CA VAL A 6 -32.19 -1.11 -9.77
C VAL A 6 -30.86 -0.69 -10.42
N LEU A 7 -30.74 -0.85 -11.75
CA LEU A 7 -29.55 -0.47 -12.52
C LEU A 7 -29.20 1.03 -12.46
N PRO A 8 -30.14 1.99 -12.61
CA PRO A 8 -29.78 3.41 -12.59
C PRO A 8 -29.37 3.88 -11.19
N TRP A 9 -29.90 3.28 -10.13
CA TRP A 9 -29.56 3.65 -8.76
C TRP A 9 -28.16 3.17 -8.35
N LEU A 10 -27.72 2.01 -8.85
CA LEU A 10 -26.36 1.53 -8.63
C LEU A 10 -25.31 2.43 -9.31
N ALA A 11 -25.63 2.96 -10.51
CA ALA A 11 -24.74 3.84 -11.25
C ALA A 11 -24.56 5.22 -10.58
N VAL A 12 -25.63 5.76 -9.98
CA VAL A 12 -25.56 7.03 -9.23
C VAL A 12 -24.69 6.89 -7.98
N MET A 13 -24.81 5.77 -7.25
CA MET A 13 -23.99 5.52 -6.05
C MET A 13 -22.50 5.30 -6.37
N LEU A 14 -22.17 4.74 -7.54
CA LEU A 14 -20.79 4.60 -8.02
C LEU A 14 -20.15 5.94 -8.41
N ALA A 15 -20.94 6.92 -8.87
CA ALA A 15 -20.45 8.25 -9.25
C ALA A 15 -20.08 9.13 -8.03
N LEU A 16 -20.66 8.86 -6.86
CA LEU A 16 -20.39 9.59 -5.62
C LEU A 16 -19.20 9.02 -4.81
N GLY A 17 -18.57 7.94 -5.29
CA GLY A 17 -17.52 7.20 -4.57
C GLY A 17 -16.08 7.59 -4.89
N GLY A 18 -15.84 8.69 -5.61
CA GLY A 18 -14.48 9.16 -5.91
C GLY A 18 -13.95 10.07 -4.81
N CYS A 19 -13.06 9.56 -3.94
CA CYS A 19 -12.46 10.31 -2.82
C CYS A 19 -11.55 11.50 -3.20
N ALA A 20 -11.64 12.03 -4.42
CA ALA A 20 -11.04 13.30 -4.82
C ALA A 20 -11.87 13.88 -5.98
N THR A 21 -12.28 15.15 -5.87
CA THR A 21 -13.00 15.85 -6.93
C THR A 21 -12.13 15.94 -8.18
N GLU A 22 -12.72 15.84 -9.38
CA GLU A 22 -11.98 16.01 -10.64
C GLU A 22 -11.31 17.40 -10.70
N ALA A 23 -11.98 18.40 -10.11
CA ALA A 23 -11.47 19.76 -9.97
C ALA A 23 -10.19 19.82 -9.12
N TYR A 24 -10.13 19.13 -7.98
CA TYR A 24 -8.92 19.09 -7.16
C TYR A 24 -7.74 18.49 -7.95
N ARG A 25 -7.94 17.35 -8.62
CA ARG A 25 -6.88 16.71 -9.42
C ARG A 25 -6.39 17.61 -10.56
N ALA A 26 -7.29 18.34 -11.20
CA ALA A 26 -6.93 19.31 -12.22
C ALA A 26 -6.03 20.43 -11.64
N THR A 27 -6.39 20.99 -10.48
CA THR A 27 -5.55 22.01 -9.81
C THR A 27 -4.21 21.46 -9.35
N GLU A 28 -4.17 20.23 -8.86
CA GLU A 28 -2.96 19.53 -8.44
C GLU A 28 -1.96 19.40 -9.61
N SER A 29 -2.45 18.98 -10.79
CA SER A 29 -1.62 18.87 -12.00
C SER A 29 -1.04 20.21 -12.47
N GLN A 30 -1.75 21.33 -12.23
CA GLN A 30 -1.27 22.67 -12.57
C GLN A 30 -0.18 23.15 -11.60
N CYS A 31 -0.24 22.72 -10.34
CA CYS A 31 0.74 23.05 -9.30
C CYS A 31 2.02 22.20 -9.38
N ALA A 32 1.96 21.02 -9.99
CA ALA A 32 3.09 20.08 -10.06
C ALA A 32 4.36 20.68 -10.70
N PRO A 33 4.35 21.35 -11.86
CA PRO A 33 5.58 21.80 -12.53
C PRO A 33 6.43 22.76 -11.68
N ALA A 34 5.78 23.71 -10.98
CA ALA A 34 6.46 24.63 -10.09
C ALA A 34 7.07 23.91 -8.88
N ALA A 35 6.35 22.94 -8.33
CA ALA A 35 6.84 22.12 -7.22
C ALA A 35 8.04 21.25 -7.62
N TYR A 36 8.04 20.66 -8.82
CA TYR A 36 9.19 19.90 -9.34
C TYR A 36 10.42 20.78 -9.63
N ALA A 37 10.21 22.06 -10.00
CA ALA A 37 11.30 23.01 -10.17
C ALA A 37 11.97 23.37 -8.83
N GLN A 38 11.18 23.49 -7.76
CA GLN A 38 11.67 23.80 -6.42
C GLN A 38 12.23 22.57 -5.69
N TYR A 39 11.57 21.42 -5.85
CA TYR A 39 11.88 20.14 -5.21
C TYR A 39 12.06 19.05 -6.28
N PRO A 40 13.21 19.06 -6.99
CA PRO A 40 13.48 18.07 -8.02
C PRO A 40 13.55 16.65 -7.42
N ILE A 41 13.36 15.65 -8.28
CA ILE A 41 13.50 14.24 -7.89
C ILE A 41 14.95 13.98 -7.53
N ILE A 42 15.20 13.61 -6.28
CA ILE A 42 16.54 13.23 -5.80
C ILE A 42 16.45 11.83 -5.22
N GLN A 43 16.90 10.86 -6.01
CA GLN A 43 16.94 9.47 -5.58
C GLN A 43 18.15 9.24 -4.66
N GLN A 44 17.89 8.75 -3.46
CA GLN A 44 18.92 8.35 -2.51
C GLN A 44 18.68 6.91 -2.06
N THR A 45 19.74 6.10 -2.14
CA THR A 45 19.74 4.75 -1.56
C THR A 45 20.05 4.85 -0.07
N ARG A 46 19.14 4.35 0.77
CA ARG A 46 19.35 4.25 2.22
C ARG A 46 19.10 2.82 2.71
N MET A 47 19.75 2.48 3.81
CA MET A 47 19.51 1.20 4.48
C MET A 47 18.29 1.32 5.39
N GLU A 48 17.33 0.42 5.24
CA GLU A 48 16.13 0.31 6.05
C GLU A 48 16.05 -1.09 6.66
N MET A 49 15.66 -1.18 7.93
CA MET A 49 15.43 -2.46 8.58
C MET A 49 14.01 -2.93 8.26
N ARG A 50 13.89 -4.10 7.63
CA ARG A 50 12.60 -4.74 7.36
C ARG A 50 12.44 -6.00 8.20
N THR A 51 11.20 -6.41 8.40
CA THR A 51 10.87 -7.63 9.14
C THR A 51 10.30 -8.66 8.18
N ARG A 52 10.82 -9.89 8.26
CA ARG A 52 10.26 -11.05 7.57
C ARG A 52 9.94 -12.16 8.56
N THR A 53 8.93 -12.96 8.23
CA THR A 53 8.63 -14.20 8.95
C THR A 53 9.54 -15.31 8.47
N ILE A 54 10.20 -16.00 9.41
CA ILE A 54 10.97 -17.21 9.17
C ILE A 54 10.38 -18.37 9.95
N GLN A 55 10.58 -19.59 9.47
CA GLN A 55 10.25 -20.81 10.21
C GLN A 55 11.53 -21.37 10.81
N VAL A 56 11.55 -21.52 12.12
CA VAL A 56 12.70 -22.00 12.89
C VAL A 56 12.32 -23.32 13.56
N PRO A 57 13.16 -24.36 13.48
CA PRO A 57 12.88 -25.62 14.16
C PRO A 57 12.89 -25.42 15.67
N THR A 58 11.89 -25.99 16.35
CA THR A 58 11.75 -25.92 17.81
C THR A 58 12.67 -26.90 18.55
N GLY A 59 13.35 -27.79 17.83
CA GLY A 59 14.08 -28.92 18.40
C GLY A 59 13.18 -30.12 18.76
N GLN A 60 11.87 -30.03 18.52
CA GLN A 60 10.93 -31.14 18.71
C GLN A 60 10.56 -31.77 17.36
N THR A 61 10.35 -33.08 17.36
CA THR A 61 9.88 -33.84 16.21
C THR A 61 8.54 -34.51 16.51
N ARG A 62 7.67 -34.56 15.50
CA ARG A 62 6.46 -35.38 15.53
C ARG A 62 6.68 -36.56 14.61
N CYS A 63 6.68 -37.76 15.19
CA CYS A 63 6.80 -39.01 14.44
C CYS A 63 5.47 -39.77 14.45
N SER A 64 5.11 -40.37 13.33
CA SER A 64 4.00 -41.31 13.20
C SER A 64 4.48 -42.60 12.57
N SER A 65 4.12 -43.72 13.17
CA SER A 65 4.45 -45.06 12.68
C SER A 65 3.18 -45.76 12.19
N VAL A 66 3.25 -46.39 11.03
CA VAL A 66 2.17 -47.22 10.47
C VAL A 66 2.72 -48.62 10.24
N VAL A 67 1.99 -49.62 10.75
CA VAL A 67 2.33 -51.04 10.57
C VAL A 67 1.64 -51.54 9.31
N ASN A 68 2.43 -51.94 8.31
CA ASN A 68 1.97 -52.54 7.06
C ASN A 68 2.45 -53.99 7.00
N GLY A 69 1.61 -54.91 7.46
CA GLY A 69 1.95 -56.33 7.54
C GLY A 69 3.14 -56.57 8.48
N ASN A 70 4.27 -57.03 7.95
CA ASN A 70 5.47 -57.35 8.72
C ASN A 70 6.50 -56.20 8.81
N ARG A 71 6.13 -55.00 8.31
CA ARG A 71 7.02 -53.83 8.27
C ARG A 71 6.37 -52.65 8.99
N THR A 72 7.15 -51.91 9.76
CA THR A 72 6.74 -50.65 10.39
C THR A 72 7.45 -49.51 9.70
N ASP A 73 6.70 -48.63 9.05
CA ASP A 73 7.24 -47.40 8.45
C ASP A 73 7.00 -46.24 9.42
N THR A 74 8.07 -45.52 9.75
CA THR A 74 8.01 -44.35 10.65
C THR A 74 8.42 -43.11 9.88
N VAL A 75 7.57 -42.09 9.92
CA VAL A 75 7.84 -40.77 9.31
C VAL A 75 7.92 -39.75 10.44
N CYS A 76 9.01 -38.98 10.48
CA CYS A 76 9.21 -37.90 11.44
C CYS A 76 9.26 -36.56 10.71
N GLN A 77 8.60 -35.55 11.28
CA GLN A 77 8.63 -34.17 10.81
C GLN A 77 9.00 -33.24 11.96
N ASP A 78 9.85 -32.26 11.67
CA ASP A 78 10.23 -31.24 12.64
C ASP A 78 9.03 -30.32 12.93
N ILE A 79 8.83 -30.00 14.21
CA ILE A 79 7.86 -28.98 14.61
C ILE A 79 8.54 -27.61 14.45
N LEU A 80 8.00 -26.80 13.55
CA LEU A 80 8.49 -25.46 13.25
C LEU A 80 7.72 -24.40 14.04
N ARG A 81 8.41 -23.31 14.40
CA ARG A 81 7.83 -22.10 15.00
C ARG A 81 8.10 -20.91 14.09
N THR A 82 7.08 -20.05 13.93
CA THR A 82 7.24 -18.78 13.22
C THR A 82 7.95 -17.76 14.10
N GLU A 83 9.02 -17.16 13.58
CA GLU A 83 9.75 -16.06 14.22
C GLU A 83 9.88 -14.88 13.26
N TYR A 84 10.06 -13.68 13.84
CA TYR A 84 10.27 -12.45 13.08
C TYR A 84 11.75 -12.12 13.06
N GLN A 85 12.32 -12.05 11.86
CA GLN A 85 13.71 -11.67 11.67
C GLN A 85 13.80 -10.28 11.05
N GLN A 86 14.56 -9.40 11.70
CA GLN A 86 14.95 -8.12 11.13
C GLN A 86 16.14 -8.32 10.18
N TYR A 87 16.08 -7.69 9.01
CA TYR A 87 17.15 -7.72 8.03
C TYR A 87 17.30 -6.37 7.33
N PRO A 88 18.53 -5.94 7.01
CA PRO A 88 18.76 -4.70 6.29
C PRO A 88 18.39 -4.85 4.82
N VAL A 89 17.73 -3.83 4.27
CA VAL A 89 17.41 -3.72 2.84
C VAL A 89 17.84 -2.33 2.38
N TYR A 90 18.51 -2.27 1.23
CA TYR A 90 18.78 -1.00 0.57
C TYR A 90 17.58 -0.61 -0.28
N VAL A 91 16.99 0.54 0.04
CA VAL A 91 15.83 1.09 -0.66
C VAL A 91 16.22 2.42 -1.28
N THR A 92 15.85 2.60 -2.55
CA THR A 92 15.98 3.89 -3.25
C THR A 92 14.70 4.67 -3.02
N VAL A 93 14.81 5.83 -2.38
CA VAL A 93 13.67 6.73 -2.11
C VAL A 93 13.95 8.10 -2.70
N ASP A 94 12.89 8.80 -3.12
CA ASP A 94 13.01 10.22 -3.44
C ASP A 94 12.92 11.03 -2.15
N ILE A 95 14.03 11.65 -1.75
CA ILE A 95 14.11 12.40 -0.49
C ILE A 95 13.22 13.64 -0.49
N ASN A 96 12.90 14.16 -1.68
CA ASN A 96 12.12 15.37 -1.85
C ASN A 96 10.64 15.08 -2.09
N GLU A 97 10.24 13.83 -2.26
CA GLU A 97 8.85 13.44 -2.53
C GLU A 97 7.89 14.06 -1.53
N TYR A 98 8.13 13.84 -0.23
CA TYR A 98 7.29 14.40 0.82
C TYR A 98 7.19 15.93 0.76
N GLY A 99 8.33 16.62 0.61
CA GLY A 99 8.35 18.09 0.56
C GLY A 99 7.63 18.63 -0.67
N ARG A 100 7.85 18.00 -1.82
CA ARG A 100 7.20 18.34 -3.09
C ARG A 100 5.69 18.17 -2.99
N ASP A 101 5.23 17.04 -2.46
CA ASP A 101 3.80 16.73 -2.34
C ASP A 101 3.08 17.74 -1.43
N GLN A 102 3.74 18.19 -0.35
CA GLN A 102 3.20 19.24 0.52
C GLN A 102 3.03 20.57 -0.22
N VAL A 103 4.00 20.96 -1.06
CA VAL A 103 3.91 22.19 -1.86
C VAL A 103 2.80 22.09 -2.89
N ILE A 104 2.69 20.95 -3.58
CA ILE A 104 1.62 20.68 -4.53
C ILE A 104 0.25 20.79 -3.85
N ALA A 105 0.07 20.11 -2.72
CA ALA A 105 -1.19 20.12 -1.96
C ALA A 105 -1.54 21.52 -1.43
N ALA A 106 -0.56 22.28 -0.94
CA ALA A 106 -0.79 23.65 -0.47
C ALA A 106 -1.21 24.58 -1.61
N CYS A 107 -0.57 24.47 -2.77
CA CYS A 107 -0.93 25.21 -3.98
C CYS A 107 -2.35 24.86 -4.46
N ALA A 108 -2.66 23.57 -4.54
CA ALA A 108 -3.98 23.09 -4.96
C ALA A 108 -5.08 23.61 -4.03
N ARG A 109 -4.93 23.46 -2.70
CA ARG A 109 -5.89 23.98 -1.71
C ARG A 109 -6.08 25.49 -1.80
N ALA A 110 -4.99 26.25 -1.95
CA ALA A 110 -5.08 27.70 -2.07
C ALA A 110 -5.83 28.10 -3.35
N GLN A 111 -5.61 27.39 -4.46
CA GLN A 111 -6.33 27.61 -5.69
C GLN A 111 -7.81 27.23 -5.57
N CYS A 112 -8.11 26.08 -4.95
CA CYS A 112 -9.47 25.63 -4.67
C CYS A 112 -10.26 26.64 -3.84
N VAL A 113 -9.66 27.18 -2.77
CA VAL A 113 -10.31 28.22 -1.95
C VAL A 113 -10.63 29.46 -2.78
N ARG A 114 -9.77 29.82 -3.74
CA ARG A 114 -9.99 30.98 -4.61
C ARG A 114 -11.07 30.76 -5.67
N THR A 115 -11.20 29.55 -6.20
CA THR A 115 -12.13 29.25 -7.31
C THR A 115 -13.47 28.68 -6.85
N HIS A 116 -13.46 27.85 -5.80
CA HIS A 116 -14.63 27.13 -5.27
C HIS A 116 -15.03 27.58 -3.85
N GLY A 117 -14.20 28.37 -3.18
CA GLY A 117 -14.48 28.83 -1.81
C GLY A 117 -14.20 27.80 -0.71
N ASN A 118 -13.71 26.61 -1.06
CA ASN A 118 -13.33 25.54 -0.13
C ASN A 118 -12.01 24.87 -0.57
N PRO A 119 -11.27 24.23 0.35
CA PRO A 119 -9.96 23.64 0.05
C PRO A 119 -10.02 22.34 -0.78
N ASP A 120 -11.19 21.72 -0.89
CA ASP A 120 -11.38 20.41 -1.52
C ASP A 120 -11.88 20.52 -2.97
N CYS A 121 -12.01 21.75 -3.49
CA CYS A 121 -12.51 22.03 -4.84
C CYS A 121 -13.91 21.41 -5.10
N GLU A 122 -14.78 21.43 -4.09
CA GLU A 122 -16.20 21.02 -4.19
C GLU A 122 -17.09 22.16 -4.69
#